data_AF-A0A661A0Y8-F1
#
_entry.id   AF-A0A661A0Y8-F1
#
_cell.length_a   1.000
_cell.length_b   1.000
_cell.length_c   1.000
_cell.angle_alpha   90.00
_cell.angle_beta   90.00
_cell.angle_gamma   90.00
#
_symmetry.space_group_name_H-M   'P 1'
#
loop_
_entity.id
_entity.type
_entity.pdbx_description
1 polymer ?
#
loop_
_entity_poly.entity_id
_entity_poly.type
_entity_poly.pdbx_seq_one_letter_code
_entity_poly.pdbx_strand_id
1 'polypeptide(L)'
;MMRVVLSLCVAVLVALPAIALAVVGDVNQPDVCYLCHESVQDQQEAPHVHTAFAEGNCSNCHNPHASKHAALLAGEERDICLSCHAPIAEALTRSTSHSPVERGECTACHDPHASQNSGQLHLPLIEQCTECHAVIADWLKRPMVHEPVASGDCETCHDPHGSEFAALLPGQIVETCRSCHEADAAMNAAHGSPALAESDCTACHDPHSSDGPGLLRSIEHGPFASGNCTTCHGDMDGRTDFRVADIRTLCERCHMSTRQFADFPLHHNLDHPRSCVQCHNPHASNVEALLLKRSTDLCAGCHFAEPEREKPRAAYATHDVMDCGECHVPHGGVNENYLRTLSTDLCSDCHTEAHQVSHPVGPDVIDPRTEMAVNCLSCHQLHGADFAKYLPLDPTRDLCLQCHRR
;
A
#
# COMPACT_ATOMS: atom_id res chain seq x y z
N MET A 1 16.35 114.44 -21.80
CA MET A 1 17.38 113.63 -22.48
C MET A 1 17.34 112.22 -21.91
N MET A 2 17.29 111.25 -22.83
CA MET A 2 17.18 109.79 -22.68
C MET A 2 18.18 109.15 -21.70
N ARG A 3 17.76 108.12 -20.94
CA ARG A 3 18.49 106.84 -20.78
C ARG A 3 17.71 105.75 -20.04
N VAL A 4 17.76 104.56 -20.63
CA VAL A 4 17.25 103.24 -20.25
C VAL A 4 18.32 102.48 -19.46
N VAL A 5 17.95 101.70 -18.42
CA VAL A 5 18.59 100.45 -17.92
C VAL A 5 17.53 99.71 -17.07
N LEU A 6 16.81 98.67 -17.51
CA LEU A 6 17.08 97.22 -17.72
C LEU A 6 17.58 96.39 -16.51
N SER A 7 16.65 95.63 -15.94
CA SER A 7 16.66 94.25 -15.39
C SER A 7 17.89 93.63 -14.71
N LEU A 8 17.63 93.02 -13.54
CA LEU A 8 18.11 91.67 -13.18
C LEU A 8 17.27 91.10 -12.01
N CYS A 9 16.25 90.29 -12.33
CA CYS A 9 15.60 89.39 -11.37
C CYS A 9 16.18 87.98 -11.59
N VAL A 10 16.95 87.49 -10.62
CA VAL A 10 17.48 86.13 -10.62
C VAL A 10 16.41 85.20 -10.07
N ALA A 11 15.85 84.34 -10.92
CA ALA A 11 14.98 83.23 -10.52
C ALA A 11 15.84 82.03 -10.12
N VAL A 12 15.76 81.64 -8.84
CA VAL A 12 16.35 80.41 -8.33
C VAL A 12 15.42 79.25 -8.69
N LEU A 13 15.82 78.44 -9.68
CA LEU A 13 15.19 77.17 -10.04
C LEU A 13 15.58 76.13 -8.99
N VAL A 14 14.66 75.81 -8.08
CA VAL A 14 14.77 74.64 -7.20
C VAL A 14 14.30 73.43 -7.99
N ALA A 15 15.25 72.59 -8.43
CA ALA A 15 14.95 71.29 -9.02
C ALA A 15 14.51 70.32 -7.91
N LEU A 16 13.20 70.05 -7.83
CA LEU A 16 12.66 68.94 -7.05
C LEU A 16 12.90 67.63 -7.83
N PRO A 17 13.47 66.59 -7.21
CA PRO A 17 13.61 65.30 -7.87
C PRO A 17 12.21 64.70 -8.00
N ALA A 18 11.80 64.40 -9.24
CA ALA A 18 10.62 63.61 -9.50
C ALA A 18 10.88 62.18 -9.02
N ILE A 19 10.46 61.88 -7.78
CA ILE A 19 10.33 60.50 -7.31
C ILE A 19 9.13 59.94 -8.07
N ALA A 20 9.40 59.20 -9.14
CA ALA A 20 8.41 58.34 -9.76
C ALA A 20 8.05 57.26 -8.74
N LEU A 21 6.92 57.43 -8.05
CA LEU A 21 6.26 56.30 -7.40
C LEU A 21 5.89 55.34 -8.52
N ALA A 22 6.62 54.23 -8.62
CA ALA A 22 6.12 53.07 -9.33
C ALA A 22 4.85 52.63 -8.59
N VAL A 23 3.70 53.03 -9.13
CA VAL A 23 2.44 52.37 -8.81
C VAL A 23 2.59 50.98 -9.37
N VAL A 24 3.05 50.05 -8.55
CA VAL A 24 2.89 48.62 -8.83
C VAL A 24 1.38 48.42 -8.70
N GLY A 25 0.67 48.60 -9.82
CA GLY A 25 -0.76 48.31 -9.87
C GLY A 25 -0.91 46.83 -9.57
N ASP A 26 -1.74 46.51 -8.58
CA ASP A 26 -2.08 45.13 -8.27
C ASP A 26 -2.65 44.48 -9.53
N VAL A 27 -1.98 43.46 -10.06
CA VAL A 27 -2.42 42.78 -11.28
C VAL A 27 -3.53 41.83 -10.87
N ASN A 28 -4.74 42.05 -11.39
CA ASN A 28 -5.83 41.09 -11.27
C ASN A 28 -5.45 39.84 -12.08
N GLN A 29 -4.83 38.85 -11.43
CA GLN A 29 -4.28 37.68 -12.10
C GLN A 29 -5.35 36.89 -12.85
N PRO A 30 -6.53 36.59 -12.26
CA PRO A 30 -7.63 35.94 -12.97
C PRO A 30 -7.98 36.60 -14.30
N ASP A 31 -8.18 37.93 -14.31
CA ASP A 31 -8.55 38.66 -15.53
C ASP A 31 -7.52 38.48 -16.64
N VAL A 32 -6.23 38.39 -16.30
CA VAL A 32 -5.16 38.21 -17.29
C VAL A 32 -5.05 36.75 -17.72
N CYS A 33 -5.12 35.82 -16.76
CA CYS A 33 -5.00 34.39 -17.00
C CYS A 33 -6.14 33.86 -17.88
N TYR A 34 -7.38 34.28 -17.62
CA TYR A 34 -8.57 33.80 -18.32
C TYR A 34 -8.68 34.30 -19.77
N LEU A 35 -7.93 35.33 -20.17
CA LEU A 35 -7.82 35.72 -21.58
C LEU A 35 -7.29 34.61 -22.48
N CYS A 36 -6.51 33.67 -21.90
CA CYS A 36 -5.97 32.52 -22.62
C CYS A 36 -6.43 31.18 -22.03
N HIS A 37 -6.79 31.15 -20.75
CA HIS A 37 -7.25 29.96 -20.03
C HIS A 37 -8.76 30.01 -19.75
N GLU A 38 -9.57 30.34 -20.75
CA GLU A 38 -11.03 30.46 -20.64
C GLU A 38 -11.65 29.17 -20.06
N SER A 39 -11.19 27.99 -20.49
CA SER A 39 -11.69 26.71 -19.96
C SER A 39 -11.39 26.48 -18.47
N VAL A 40 -10.41 27.19 -17.90
CA VAL A 40 -10.13 27.14 -16.46
C VAL A 40 -11.11 28.03 -15.70
N GLN A 41 -11.54 29.15 -16.29
CA GLN A 41 -12.56 30.01 -15.70
C GLN A 41 -13.87 29.23 -15.47
N ASP A 42 -14.27 28.39 -16.43
CA ASP A 42 -15.48 27.56 -16.34
C ASP A 42 -15.48 26.65 -15.09
N GLN A 43 -14.31 26.27 -14.57
CA GLN A 43 -14.21 25.43 -13.37
C GLN A 43 -14.71 26.12 -12.10
N GLN A 44 -14.79 27.46 -12.08
CA GLN A 44 -15.35 28.20 -10.94
C GLN A 44 -16.84 27.95 -10.73
N GLU A 45 -17.54 27.38 -11.72
CA GLU A 45 -18.95 27.03 -11.61
C GLU A 45 -19.18 25.67 -10.92
N ALA A 46 -18.11 24.90 -10.67
CA ALA A 46 -18.24 23.62 -9.99
C ALA A 46 -18.65 23.82 -8.51
N PRO A 47 -19.37 22.87 -7.90
CA PRO A 47 -19.88 23.00 -6.54
C PRO A 47 -18.78 23.03 -5.48
N HIS A 48 -17.62 22.42 -5.73
CA HIS A 48 -16.53 22.31 -4.78
C HIS A 48 -15.28 22.99 -5.31
N VAL A 49 -15.27 24.32 -5.26
CA VAL A 49 -14.12 25.15 -5.66
C VAL A 49 -13.07 25.19 -4.54
N HIS A 50 -11.81 24.96 -4.88
CA HIS A 50 -10.68 25.13 -3.98
C HIS A 50 -10.53 26.62 -3.60
N THR A 51 -10.36 26.91 -2.32
CA THR A 51 -10.35 28.29 -1.81
C THR A 51 -9.29 29.16 -2.48
N ALA A 52 -8.07 28.65 -2.68
CA ALA A 52 -7.00 29.42 -3.34
C ALA A 52 -7.33 29.76 -4.80
N PHE A 53 -8.12 28.92 -5.47
CA PHE A 53 -8.56 29.16 -6.85
C PHE A 53 -9.74 30.15 -6.89
N ALA A 54 -10.70 30.01 -5.97
CA ALA A 54 -11.81 30.95 -5.81
C ALA A 54 -11.34 32.39 -5.51
N GLU A 55 -10.26 32.53 -4.74
CA GLU A 55 -9.64 33.82 -4.42
C GLU A 55 -8.80 34.41 -5.56
N GLY A 56 -8.56 33.65 -6.64
CA GLY A 56 -7.82 34.13 -7.80
C GLY A 56 -6.30 34.22 -7.61
N ASN A 57 -5.74 33.49 -6.65
CA ASN A 57 -4.33 33.53 -6.32
C ASN A 57 -3.48 32.61 -7.23
N CYS A 58 -3.62 32.76 -8.55
CA CYS A 58 -3.01 31.86 -9.54
C CYS A 58 -1.49 31.70 -9.37
N SER A 59 -0.78 32.79 -9.03
CA SER A 59 0.68 32.82 -8.90
C SER A 59 1.22 32.10 -7.66
N ASN A 60 0.36 31.71 -6.72
CA ASN A 60 0.79 30.93 -5.56
C ASN A 60 1.14 29.50 -5.95
N CYS A 61 0.50 28.98 -7.00
CA CYS A 61 0.72 27.64 -7.51
C CYS A 61 1.43 27.65 -8.88
N HIS A 62 1.22 28.69 -9.70
CA HIS A 62 1.77 28.77 -11.06
C HIS A 62 2.79 29.88 -11.23
N ASN A 63 3.74 29.67 -12.16
CA ASN A 63 4.62 30.70 -12.68
C ASN A 63 4.18 31.07 -14.10
N PRO A 64 3.57 32.25 -14.31
CA PRO A 64 2.98 32.62 -15.60
C PRO A 64 4.01 32.92 -16.70
N HIS A 65 5.30 33.00 -16.38
CA HIS A 65 6.34 33.30 -17.38
C HIS A 65 7.00 32.02 -17.91
N ALA A 66 7.54 31.21 -17.01
CA ALA A 66 8.21 29.97 -17.36
C ALA A 66 8.35 29.09 -16.11
N SER A 67 8.11 27.80 -16.28
CA SER A 67 8.44 26.80 -15.28
C SER A 67 9.12 25.59 -15.92
N LYS A 68 9.95 24.92 -15.13
CA LYS A 68 10.49 23.59 -15.44
C LYS A 68 9.55 22.46 -14.98
N HIS A 69 8.49 22.78 -14.25
CA HIS A 69 7.48 21.83 -13.76
C HIS A 69 6.27 21.82 -14.72
N ALA A 70 5.54 20.71 -14.73
CA ALA A 70 4.34 20.57 -15.56
C ALA A 70 3.29 21.64 -15.24
N ALA A 71 2.41 21.93 -16.21
CA ALA A 71 1.32 22.91 -16.06
C ALA A 71 1.75 24.28 -15.52
N LEU A 72 2.99 24.71 -15.78
CA LEU A 72 3.57 25.95 -15.27
C LEU A 72 3.59 26.06 -13.74
N LEU A 73 3.66 24.96 -12.99
CA LEU A 73 3.72 25.03 -11.51
C LEU A 73 4.94 25.81 -11.02
N ALA A 74 4.81 26.59 -9.95
CA ALA A 74 5.86 27.44 -9.39
C ALA A 74 6.99 26.65 -8.69
N GLY A 75 6.77 25.36 -8.42
CA GLY A 75 7.65 24.45 -7.71
C GLY A 75 7.18 23.00 -7.86
N GLU A 76 7.71 22.11 -7.02
CA GLU A 76 7.25 20.73 -6.94
C GLU A 76 5.83 20.67 -6.34
N GLU A 77 4.99 19.80 -6.88
CA GLU A 77 3.58 19.69 -6.51
C GLU A 77 3.38 19.52 -5.00
N ARG A 78 4.10 18.55 -4.41
CA ARG A 78 4.10 18.30 -2.97
C ARG A 78 4.35 19.55 -2.15
N ASP A 79 5.40 20.30 -2.50
CA ASP A 79 5.84 21.45 -1.71
C ASP A 79 4.82 22.59 -1.80
N ILE A 80 4.22 22.81 -2.97
CA ILE A 80 3.16 23.80 -3.18
C ILE A 80 1.97 23.46 -2.28
N CYS A 81 1.44 22.24 -2.38
CA CYS A 81 0.26 21.82 -1.63
C CYS A 81 0.51 21.85 -0.11
N LEU A 82 1.63 21.29 0.34
CA LEU A 82 1.94 21.18 1.76
C LEU A 82 2.32 22.52 2.42
N SER A 83 2.62 23.56 1.64
CA SER A 83 2.82 24.91 2.17
C SER A 83 1.56 25.48 2.84
N CYS A 84 0.38 25.02 2.42
CA CYS A 84 -0.92 25.40 2.98
C CYS A 84 -1.59 24.24 3.74
N HIS A 85 -1.45 23.00 3.28
CA HIS A 85 -2.07 21.81 3.88
C HIS A 85 -1.20 21.18 4.98
N ALA A 86 -0.84 21.98 5.99
CA ALA A 86 0.00 21.55 7.11
C ALA A 86 -0.49 20.28 7.84
N PRO A 87 -1.81 20.05 8.06
CA PRO A 87 -2.28 18.80 8.67
C PRO A 87 -1.95 17.54 7.84
N ILE A 88 -1.93 17.67 6.52
CA ILE A 88 -1.54 16.57 5.63
C ILE A 88 -0.02 16.35 5.68
N ALA A 89 0.75 17.44 5.78
CA ALA A 89 2.19 17.35 5.98
C ALA A 89 2.53 16.59 7.27
N GLU A 90 1.77 16.82 8.34
CA GLU A 90 1.87 16.06 9.59
C GLU A 90 1.43 14.60 9.42
N ALA A 91 0.31 14.34 8.72
CA ALA A 91 -0.16 12.98 8.43
C ALA A 91 0.88 12.12 7.69
N LEU A 92 1.71 12.73 6.84
CA LEU A 92 2.81 12.08 6.13
C LEU A 92 4.00 11.70 7.03
N THR A 93 4.06 12.20 8.26
CA THR A 93 5.07 11.81 9.26
C THR A 93 4.64 10.64 10.12
N ARG A 94 3.38 10.21 10.01
CA ARG A 94 2.80 9.11 10.79
C ARG A 94 3.33 7.76 10.31
N SER A 95 3.11 6.75 11.14
CA SER A 95 3.63 5.39 10.92
C SER A 95 3.18 4.73 9.60
N THR A 96 2.00 5.05 9.09
CA THR A 96 1.45 4.51 7.83
C THR A 96 0.98 5.66 6.95
N SER A 97 1.64 5.88 5.81
CA SER A 97 1.20 6.82 4.78
C SER A 97 0.61 6.10 3.58
N HIS A 98 -0.36 6.72 2.93
CA HIS A 98 -0.88 6.21 1.67
C HIS A 98 0.11 6.53 0.53
N SER A 99 0.49 5.53 -0.27
CA SER A 99 1.63 5.64 -1.19
C SER A 99 1.55 6.78 -2.21
N PRO A 100 0.40 7.12 -2.83
CA PRO A 100 0.31 8.29 -3.72
C PRO A 100 0.64 9.60 -2.99
N VAL A 101 0.19 9.73 -1.74
CA VAL A 101 0.41 10.93 -0.91
C VAL A 101 1.88 11.01 -0.49
N GLU A 102 2.50 9.89 -0.13
CA GLU A 102 3.92 9.81 0.20
C GLU A 102 4.82 10.26 -0.97
N ARG A 103 4.43 9.89 -2.20
CA ARG A 103 5.10 10.33 -3.44
C ARG A 103 4.80 11.78 -3.82
N GLY A 104 3.86 12.43 -3.14
CA GLY A 104 3.47 13.81 -3.43
C GLY A 104 2.58 13.96 -4.67
N GLU A 105 1.87 12.90 -5.06
CA GLU A 105 0.97 12.86 -6.21
C GLU A 105 -0.44 13.31 -5.79
N CYS A 106 -0.57 14.52 -5.24
CA CYS A 106 -1.83 15.08 -4.74
C CYS A 106 -2.90 15.13 -5.83
N THR A 107 -2.49 15.47 -7.05
CA THR A 107 -3.35 15.63 -8.23
C THR A 107 -3.80 14.31 -8.84
N ALA A 108 -3.29 13.17 -8.36
CA ALA A 108 -3.82 11.87 -8.74
C ALA A 108 -5.26 11.64 -8.24
N CYS A 109 -5.65 12.31 -7.15
CA CYS A 109 -6.99 12.23 -6.58
C CYS A 109 -7.70 13.57 -6.52
N HIS A 110 -6.97 14.67 -6.29
CA HIS A 110 -7.56 15.99 -6.12
C HIS A 110 -7.41 16.85 -7.39
N ASP A 111 -8.46 17.57 -7.75
CA ASP A 111 -8.38 18.71 -8.65
C ASP A 111 -7.95 19.96 -7.85
N PRO A 112 -6.81 20.59 -8.18
CA PRO A 112 -6.29 21.73 -7.41
C PRO A 112 -7.11 23.02 -7.59
N HIS A 113 -8.06 23.05 -8.53
CA HIS A 113 -8.93 24.18 -8.79
C HIS A 113 -10.35 23.92 -8.29
N ALA A 114 -11.03 22.93 -8.83
CA ALA A 114 -12.43 22.68 -8.49
C ALA A 114 -12.91 21.30 -8.98
N SER A 115 -13.91 20.74 -8.30
CA SER A 115 -14.55 19.49 -8.72
C SER A 115 -16.05 19.49 -8.48
N GLN A 116 -16.71 18.50 -9.11
CA GLN A 116 -18.07 18.08 -8.79
C GLN A 116 -18.17 17.30 -7.47
N ASN A 117 -17.05 16.82 -6.93
CA ASN A 117 -17.01 15.98 -5.73
C ASN A 117 -16.39 16.70 -4.52
N SER A 118 -16.85 16.32 -3.32
CA SER A 118 -16.31 16.82 -2.05
C SER A 118 -14.80 16.59 -1.93
N GLY A 119 -14.11 17.47 -1.21
CA GLY A 119 -12.65 17.43 -1.09
C GLY A 119 -11.92 17.60 -2.42
N GLN A 120 -12.58 18.15 -3.44
CA GLN A 120 -12.04 18.33 -4.78
C GLN A 120 -11.64 17.03 -5.49
N LEU A 121 -12.26 15.88 -5.20
CA LEU A 121 -11.88 14.61 -5.84
C LEU A 121 -12.23 14.56 -7.34
N HIS A 122 -11.41 13.96 -8.20
CA HIS A 122 -11.73 13.81 -9.62
C HIS A 122 -12.99 12.98 -9.87
N LEU A 123 -13.21 11.97 -9.03
CA LEU A 123 -14.33 11.04 -9.08
C LEU A 123 -15.07 10.97 -7.74
N PRO A 124 -16.30 10.44 -7.69
CA PRO A 124 -16.94 10.03 -6.44
C PRO A 124 -16.00 9.12 -5.63
N LEU A 125 -16.00 9.22 -4.30
CA LEU A 125 -14.98 8.60 -3.43
C LEU A 125 -14.77 7.10 -3.72
N ILE A 126 -15.84 6.32 -3.86
CA ILE A 126 -15.73 4.88 -4.15
C ILE A 126 -15.09 4.60 -5.52
N GLU A 127 -15.41 5.41 -6.53
CA GLU A 127 -14.83 5.29 -7.88
C GLU A 127 -13.36 5.70 -7.85
N GLN A 128 -13.03 6.81 -7.16
CA GLN A 128 -11.67 7.29 -6.97
C GLN A 128 -10.76 6.23 -6.34
N CYS A 129 -11.27 5.51 -5.33
CA CYS A 129 -10.55 4.41 -4.70
C CYS A 129 -10.42 3.19 -5.63
N THR A 130 -11.48 2.86 -6.38
CA THR A 130 -11.55 1.67 -7.24
C THR A 130 -10.62 1.74 -8.46
N GLU A 131 -10.27 2.95 -8.92
CA GLU A 131 -9.27 3.16 -9.99
C GLU A 131 -7.96 2.43 -9.70
N CYS A 132 -7.53 2.38 -8.43
CA CYS A 132 -6.34 1.67 -8.00
C CYS A 132 -6.66 0.38 -7.22
N HIS A 133 -7.65 0.42 -6.34
CA HIS A 133 -8.07 -0.71 -5.52
C HIS A 133 -9.17 -1.53 -6.21
N ALA A 134 -8.84 -2.10 -7.37
CA ALA A 134 -9.80 -2.83 -8.22
C ALA A 134 -10.56 -3.97 -7.49
N VAL A 135 -9.98 -4.50 -6.41
CA VAL A 135 -10.62 -5.51 -5.55
C VAL A 135 -11.95 -5.05 -4.93
N ILE A 136 -12.14 -3.74 -4.73
CA ILE A 136 -13.38 -3.16 -4.19
C ILE A 136 -14.57 -3.53 -5.07
N ALA A 137 -14.38 -3.53 -6.39
CA ALA A 137 -15.44 -3.89 -7.34
C ALA A 137 -15.93 -5.33 -7.15
N ASP A 138 -15.08 -6.23 -6.64
CA ASP A 138 -15.47 -7.61 -6.34
C ASP A 138 -16.19 -7.75 -5.00
N TRP A 139 -15.82 -6.92 -4.01
CA TRP A 139 -16.52 -6.86 -2.72
C TRP A 139 -17.98 -6.47 -2.90
N LEU A 140 -18.25 -5.47 -3.74
CA LEU A 140 -19.61 -5.00 -4.02
C LEU A 140 -20.52 -6.05 -4.68
N LYS A 141 -19.95 -7.13 -5.23
CA LYS A 141 -20.70 -8.24 -5.83
C LYS A 141 -21.06 -9.32 -4.82
N ARG A 142 -20.47 -9.30 -3.62
CA ARG A 142 -20.70 -10.35 -2.62
C ARG A 142 -22.09 -10.21 -1.98
N PRO A 143 -22.66 -11.32 -1.48
CA PRO A 143 -23.99 -11.32 -0.85
C PRO A 143 -24.11 -10.39 0.36
N MET A 144 -23.05 -10.26 1.15
CA MET A 144 -23.02 -9.41 2.33
C MET A 144 -21.96 -8.34 2.16
N VAL A 145 -22.39 -7.08 2.04
CA VAL A 145 -21.51 -5.91 1.95
C VAL A 145 -21.75 -5.07 3.19
N HIS A 146 -20.68 -4.65 3.86
CA HIS A 146 -20.77 -3.77 5.01
C HIS A 146 -21.32 -2.41 4.57
N GLU A 147 -22.27 -1.84 5.33
CA GLU A 147 -23.04 -0.66 4.91
C GLU A 147 -22.15 0.55 4.50
N PRO A 148 -21.16 0.99 5.31
CA PRO A 148 -20.17 1.98 4.89
C PRO A 148 -19.49 1.72 3.53
N VAL A 149 -19.25 0.46 3.16
CA VAL A 149 -18.68 0.12 1.85
C VAL A 149 -19.73 0.22 0.76
N ALA A 150 -20.94 -0.26 1.01
CA ALA A 150 -22.06 -0.17 0.06
C ALA A 150 -22.46 1.28 -0.25
N SER A 151 -22.38 2.16 0.75
CA SER A 151 -22.64 3.60 0.62
C SER A 151 -21.44 4.41 0.10
N GLY A 152 -20.24 3.81 0.02
CA GLY A 152 -19.04 4.48 -0.46
C GLY A 152 -18.36 5.39 0.57
N ASP A 153 -18.71 5.28 1.84
CA ASP A 153 -18.23 6.12 2.96
C ASP A 153 -16.91 5.59 3.53
N CYS A 154 -15.93 5.33 2.66
CA CYS A 154 -14.65 4.72 3.03
C CYS A 154 -13.91 5.51 4.11
N GLU A 155 -14.04 6.84 4.08
CA GLU A 155 -13.37 7.78 4.99
C GLU A 155 -13.87 7.72 6.44
N THR A 156 -14.99 7.03 6.70
CA THR A 156 -15.47 6.77 8.07
C THR A 156 -14.52 5.83 8.82
N CYS A 157 -13.86 4.93 8.09
CA CYS A 157 -12.97 3.91 8.66
C CYS A 157 -11.51 4.06 8.23
N HIS A 158 -11.23 4.76 7.11
CA HIS A 158 -9.87 4.95 6.60
C HIS A 158 -9.51 6.42 6.47
N ASP A 159 -8.30 6.80 6.88
CA ASP A 159 -7.70 8.10 6.59
C ASP A 159 -6.84 7.98 5.31
N PRO A 160 -7.33 8.45 4.15
CA PRO A 160 -6.67 8.22 2.86
C PRO A 160 -5.31 8.93 2.71
N HIS A 161 -4.93 9.79 3.66
CA HIS A 161 -3.64 10.48 3.63
C HIS A 161 -2.59 9.80 4.49
N GLY A 162 -2.94 9.43 5.72
CA GLY A 162 -2.01 8.75 6.62
C GLY A 162 -2.53 8.58 8.04
N SER A 163 -2.10 7.50 8.69
CA SER A 163 -2.48 7.18 10.07
C SER A 163 -1.32 6.60 10.87
N GLU A 164 -1.44 6.65 12.19
CA GLU A 164 -0.59 5.88 13.10
C GLU A 164 -0.88 4.38 13.09
N PHE A 165 -2.05 3.98 12.58
CA PHE A 165 -2.48 2.59 12.56
C PHE A 165 -2.41 1.99 11.17
N ALA A 166 -2.18 0.67 11.14
CA ALA A 166 -2.12 -0.10 9.90
C ALA A 166 -3.42 0.03 9.09
N ALA A 167 -3.33 -0.20 7.78
CA ALA A 167 -4.44 -0.06 6.85
C ALA A 167 -5.14 1.31 6.91
N LEU A 168 -4.40 2.34 7.32
CA LEU A 168 -4.89 3.72 7.39
C LEU A 168 -6.09 3.92 8.33
N LEU A 169 -6.27 3.08 9.35
CA LEU A 169 -7.39 3.23 10.28
C LEU A 169 -7.18 4.45 11.20
N PRO A 170 -8.21 5.22 11.58
CA PRO A 170 -8.04 6.36 12.49
C PRO A 170 -7.74 5.95 13.94
N GLY A 171 -7.88 4.66 14.28
CA GLY A 171 -7.73 4.12 15.62
C GLY A 171 -7.33 2.64 15.61
N GLN A 172 -7.26 2.02 16.79
CA GLN A 172 -7.13 0.57 16.87
C GLN A 172 -8.40 -0.09 16.33
N ILE A 173 -8.25 -1.28 15.73
CA ILE A 173 -9.35 -1.94 15.01
C ILE A 173 -10.61 -2.12 15.84
N VAL A 174 -10.47 -2.52 17.11
CA VAL A 174 -11.59 -2.71 18.04
C VAL A 174 -12.27 -1.38 18.35
N GLU A 175 -11.50 -0.31 18.53
CA GLU A 175 -12.03 1.04 18.79
C GLU A 175 -12.78 1.57 17.56
N THR A 176 -12.22 1.37 16.36
CA THR A 176 -12.86 1.73 15.09
C THR A 176 -14.18 0.98 14.89
N CYS A 177 -14.23 -0.33 15.15
CA CYS A 177 -15.50 -1.05 15.06
C CYS A 177 -16.50 -0.54 16.12
N ARG A 178 -16.04 -0.30 17.35
CA ARG A 178 -16.90 0.10 18.47
C ARG A 178 -17.37 1.55 18.45
N SER A 179 -16.86 2.39 17.55
CA SER A 179 -17.45 3.72 17.32
C SER A 179 -18.87 3.62 16.77
N CYS A 180 -19.25 2.47 16.19
CA CYS A 180 -20.59 2.19 15.67
C CYS A 180 -21.21 0.92 16.27
N HIS A 181 -20.42 -0.11 16.58
CA HIS A 181 -20.90 -1.40 17.09
C HIS A 181 -20.77 -1.52 18.62
N GLU A 182 -21.88 -1.40 19.33
CA GLU A 182 -21.90 -1.56 20.78
C GLU A 182 -21.77 -3.03 21.20
N ALA A 183 -20.96 -3.29 22.22
CA ALA A 183 -20.81 -4.62 22.82
C ALA A 183 -21.99 -4.93 23.75
N ASP A 184 -23.17 -5.03 23.18
CA ASP A 184 -24.43 -5.23 23.89
C ASP A 184 -24.70 -6.72 24.23
N ALA A 185 -25.84 -6.99 24.85
CA ALA A 185 -26.24 -8.35 25.21
C ALA A 185 -26.44 -9.27 23.99
N ALA A 186 -26.86 -8.71 22.84
CA ALA A 186 -27.07 -9.48 21.62
C ALA A 186 -25.73 -9.91 21.00
N MET A 187 -24.75 -9.00 20.96
CA MET A 187 -23.38 -9.28 20.55
C MET A 187 -22.76 -10.37 21.43
N ASN A 188 -22.88 -10.25 22.75
CA ASN A 188 -22.35 -11.25 23.68
C ASN A 188 -23.02 -12.62 23.52
N ALA A 189 -24.34 -12.65 23.26
CA ALA A 189 -25.06 -13.88 22.99
C ALA A 189 -24.63 -14.55 21.68
N ALA A 190 -24.35 -13.76 20.63
CA ALA A 190 -23.88 -14.27 19.34
C ALA A 190 -22.45 -14.86 19.42
N HIS A 191 -21.61 -14.33 20.31
CA HIS A 191 -20.20 -14.74 20.45
C HIS A 191 -19.95 -15.72 21.61
N GLY A 192 -20.95 -15.94 22.47
CA GLY A 192 -20.89 -16.89 23.59
C GLY A 192 -20.00 -16.48 24.77
N SER A 193 -19.40 -15.28 24.75
CA SER A 193 -18.60 -14.75 25.86
C SER A 193 -18.46 -13.22 25.76
N PRO A 194 -18.39 -12.50 26.91
CA PRO A 194 -18.06 -11.07 26.95
C PRO A 194 -16.58 -10.76 26.65
N ALA A 195 -15.73 -11.79 26.51
CA ALA A 195 -14.31 -11.65 26.19
C ALA A 195 -14.03 -10.99 24.81
N LEU A 196 -15.08 -10.72 24.02
CA LEU A 196 -15.00 -9.98 22.76
C LEU A 196 -14.55 -8.52 22.93
N ALA A 197 -14.75 -7.93 24.11
CA ALA A 197 -14.50 -6.51 24.35
C ALA A 197 -13.06 -6.04 24.04
N GLU A 198 -12.09 -6.96 24.06
CA GLU A 198 -10.67 -6.72 23.75
C GLU A 198 -10.18 -7.55 22.55
N SER A 199 -11.07 -8.31 21.90
CA SER A 199 -10.69 -9.21 20.81
C SER A 199 -10.69 -8.50 19.46
N ASP A 200 -9.76 -8.85 18.59
CA ASP A 200 -9.74 -8.37 17.20
C ASP A 200 -10.94 -8.94 16.42
N CYS A 201 -11.91 -8.09 16.08
CA CYS A 201 -13.10 -8.45 15.30
C CYS A 201 -12.71 -9.03 13.93
N THR A 202 -11.61 -8.52 13.36
CA THR A 202 -11.09 -9.00 12.09
C THR A 202 -10.26 -10.27 12.24
N ALA A 203 -10.30 -10.98 13.37
CA ALA A 203 -9.87 -12.37 13.41
C ALA A 203 -10.92 -13.29 12.73
N CYS A 204 -12.20 -12.94 12.77
CA CYS A 204 -13.28 -13.78 12.24
C CYS A 204 -14.09 -13.09 11.14
N HIS A 205 -14.17 -11.76 11.17
CA HIS A 205 -14.97 -10.97 10.24
C HIS A 205 -14.12 -10.34 9.13
N ASP A 206 -14.69 -10.22 7.94
CA ASP A 206 -14.22 -9.31 6.90
C ASP A 206 -14.97 -7.97 7.05
N PRO A 207 -14.29 -6.87 7.41
CA PRO A 207 -14.97 -5.60 7.67
C PRO A 207 -15.59 -4.96 6.42
N HIS A 208 -15.32 -5.48 5.21
CA HIS A 208 -15.84 -4.92 3.97
C HIS A 208 -16.98 -5.76 3.39
N SER A 209 -16.77 -7.07 3.22
CA SER A 209 -17.76 -7.94 2.58
C SER A 209 -17.47 -9.42 2.76
N SER A 210 -18.52 -10.25 2.73
CA SER A 210 -18.43 -11.70 2.84
C SER A 210 -19.49 -12.44 2.03
N ASP A 211 -19.30 -13.75 1.90
CA ASP A 211 -20.33 -14.64 1.33
C ASP A 211 -21.36 -15.10 2.38
N GLY A 212 -20.96 -15.11 3.66
CA GLY A 212 -21.79 -15.52 4.80
C GLY A 212 -22.46 -14.36 5.55
N PRO A 213 -23.48 -14.65 6.38
CA PRO A 213 -24.10 -13.64 7.23
C PRO A 213 -23.12 -13.08 8.27
N GLY A 214 -23.41 -11.87 8.75
CA GLY A 214 -22.63 -11.25 9.83
C GLY A 214 -21.19 -10.96 9.46
N LEU A 215 -20.86 -10.85 8.16
CA LEU A 215 -19.51 -10.56 7.69
C LEU A 215 -18.46 -11.62 8.05
N LEU A 216 -18.89 -12.85 8.36
CA LEU A 216 -17.96 -13.95 8.64
C LEU A 216 -17.14 -14.28 7.40
N ARG A 217 -15.85 -14.52 7.59
CA ARG A 217 -14.96 -14.93 6.52
C ARG A 217 -15.39 -16.24 5.88
N SER A 218 -15.24 -16.33 4.55
CA SER A 218 -15.93 -17.34 3.75
C SER A 218 -15.45 -18.78 3.96
N ILE A 219 -14.21 -18.98 4.41
CA ILE A 219 -13.64 -20.31 4.65
C ILE A 219 -13.58 -20.52 6.15
N GLU A 220 -14.55 -21.25 6.67
CA GLU A 220 -14.64 -21.59 8.09
C GLU A 220 -13.99 -22.94 8.39
N HIS A 221 -13.30 -23.02 9.52
CA HIS A 221 -12.81 -24.28 10.05
C HIS A 221 -13.97 -25.11 10.62
N GLY A 222 -14.03 -26.41 10.33
CA GLY A 222 -15.18 -27.27 10.69
C GLY A 222 -15.68 -27.17 12.14
N PRO A 223 -14.80 -27.22 13.16
CA PRO A 223 -15.20 -27.01 14.56
C PRO A 223 -15.81 -25.62 14.84
N PHE A 224 -15.33 -24.58 14.15
CA PHE A 224 -15.87 -23.22 14.26
C PHE A 224 -17.23 -23.12 13.58
N ALA A 225 -17.34 -23.60 12.32
CA ALA A 225 -18.60 -23.62 11.56
C ALA A 225 -19.73 -24.38 12.27
N SER A 226 -19.38 -25.41 13.05
CA SER A 226 -20.32 -26.20 13.84
C SER A 226 -20.64 -25.63 15.23
N GLY A 227 -20.04 -24.49 15.61
CA GLY A 227 -20.22 -23.89 16.93
C GLY A 227 -19.61 -24.68 18.09
N ASN A 228 -18.76 -25.67 17.81
CA ASN A 228 -18.19 -26.58 18.81
C ASN A 228 -16.92 -26.00 19.47
N CYS A 229 -17.02 -24.78 19.97
CA CYS A 229 -15.90 -24.00 20.52
C CYS A 229 -15.19 -24.70 21.68
N THR A 230 -15.94 -25.45 22.50
CA THR A 230 -15.43 -26.15 23.69
C THR A 230 -14.43 -27.26 23.36
N THR A 231 -14.45 -27.78 22.13
CA THR A 231 -13.46 -28.75 21.64
C THR A 231 -12.03 -28.21 21.73
N CYS A 232 -11.88 -26.89 21.51
CA CYS A 232 -10.59 -26.21 21.49
C CYS A 232 -10.36 -25.34 22.73
N HIS A 233 -11.38 -24.59 23.14
CA HIS A 233 -11.28 -23.61 24.23
C HIS A 233 -11.60 -24.19 25.61
N GLY A 234 -12.11 -25.42 25.69
CA GLY A 234 -12.60 -26.02 26.93
C GLY A 234 -13.89 -25.36 27.41
N ASP A 235 -14.13 -25.39 28.72
CA ASP A 235 -15.26 -24.66 29.31
C ASP A 235 -15.04 -23.15 29.22
N MET A 236 -15.99 -22.46 28.59
CA MET A 236 -15.97 -21.02 28.34
C MET A 236 -16.97 -20.25 29.22
N ASP A 237 -17.80 -20.95 30.01
CA ASP A 237 -18.81 -20.28 30.84
C ASP A 237 -18.14 -19.37 31.88
N GLY A 238 -18.62 -18.13 31.96
CA GLY A 238 -18.07 -17.09 32.85
C GLY A 238 -16.60 -16.69 32.59
N ARG A 239 -15.96 -17.16 31.52
CA ARG A 239 -14.58 -16.76 31.19
C ARG A 239 -14.54 -15.38 30.53
N THR A 240 -13.54 -14.60 30.93
CA THR A 240 -13.21 -13.29 30.33
C THR A 240 -12.08 -13.37 29.31
N ASP A 241 -11.58 -14.58 29.01
CA ASP A 241 -10.46 -14.81 28.10
C ASP A 241 -10.64 -16.02 27.16
N PHE A 242 -10.08 -15.91 25.95
CA PHE A 242 -10.04 -16.98 24.93
C PHE A 242 -8.74 -17.80 25.00
N ARG A 243 -8.29 -18.16 26.21
CA ARG A 243 -7.09 -19.00 26.37
C ARG A 243 -7.36 -20.41 25.89
N VAL A 244 -6.42 -20.94 25.12
CA VAL A 244 -6.36 -22.33 24.69
C VAL A 244 -5.17 -23.04 25.35
N ALA A 245 -5.19 -24.37 25.32
CA ALA A 245 -3.99 -25.15 25.59
C ALA A 245 -2.87 -24.82 24.59
N ASP A 246 -1.68 -25.41 24.77
CA ASP A 246 -0.59 -25.34 23.79
C ASP A 246 -1.11 -25.58 22.36
N ILE A 247 -0.90 -24.61 21.46
CA ILE A 247 -1.58 -24.56 20.16
C ILE A 247 -1.18 -25.75 19.31
N ARG A 248 0.11 -26.09 19.30
CA ARG A 248 0.63 -27.25 18.56
C ARG A 248 -0.03 -28.54 19.05
N THR A 249 0.05 -28.80 20.35
CA THR A 249 -0.54 -29.99 20.96
C THR A 249 -2.05 -30.05 20.74
N LEU A 250 -2.74 -28.91 20.71
CA LEU A 250 -4.16 -28.84 20.44
C LEU A 250 -4.50 -29.26 19.01
N CYS A 251 -3.85 -28.67 18.01
CA CYS A 251 -4.08 -28.96 16.60
C CYS A 251 -3.73 -30.41 16.24
N GLU A 252 -2.61 -30.92 16.76
CA GLU A 252 -2.10 -32.26 16.46
C GLU A 252 -2.94 -33.41 17.05
N ARG A 253 -3.98 -33.11 17.85
CA ARG A 253 -4.97 -34.11 18.27
C ARG A 253 -5.84 -34.59 17.12
N CYS A 254 -6.10 -33.71 16.15
CA CYS A 254 -6.89 -34.01 14.97
C CYS A 254 -6.01 -34.06 13.72
N HIS A 255 -5.08 -33.11 13.57
CA HIS A 255 -4.19 -33.00 12.41
C HIS A 255 -2.89 -33.79 12.61
N MET A 256 -2.98 -35.09 12.86
CA MET A 256 -1.81 -35.91 13.23
C MET A 256 -0.70 -35.92 12.18
N SER A 257 -1.03 -35.73 10.90
CA SER A 257 -0.06 -35.67 9.80
C SER A 257 0.87 -34.46 9.87
N THR A 258 0.50 -33.38 10.57
CA THR A 258 1.35 -32.18 10.66
C THR A 258 2.56 -32.38 11.56
N ARG A 259 2.56 -33.42 12.40
CA ARG A 259 3.69 -33.75 13.30
C ARG A 259 4.99 -33.94 12.53
N GLN A 260 4.90 -34.51 11.33
CA GLN A 260 6.06 -34.79 10.48
C GLN A 260 6.78 -33.51 10.03
N PHE A 261 6.11 -32.36 10.02
CA PHE A 261 6.72 -31.11 9.56
C PHE A 261 7.83 -30.64 10.51
N ALA A 262 7.71 -30.92 11.81
CA ALA A 262 8.75 -30.63 12.78
C ALA A 262 9.97 -31.56 12.66
N ASP A 263 9.83 -32.69 11.95
CA ASP A 263 10.93 -33.62 11.72
C ASP A 263 11.77 -33.23 10.49
N PHE A 264 11.32 -32.25 9.69
CA PHE A 264 12.13 -31.76 8.58
C PHE A 264 13.41 -31.11 9.11
N PRO A 265 14.59 -31.37 8.51
CA PRO A 265 15.83 -30.75 8.95
C PRO A 265 15.83 -29.23 8.73
N LEU A 266 15.03 -28.76 7.78
CA LEU A 266 14.82 -27.35 7.48
C LEU A 266 13.32 -27.09 7.52
N HIS A 267 12.88 -26.30 8.48
CA HIS A 267 11.49 -25.91 8.64
C HIS A 267 11.43 -24.47 9.16
N HIS A 268 10.32 -23.81 8.86
CA HIS A 268 9.96 -22.58 9.57
C HIS A 268 9.72 -22.90 11.05
N ASN A 269 9.51 -21.89 11.90
CA ASN A 269 9.14 -22.10 13.31
C ASN A 269 7.86 -22.95 13.36
N LEU A 270 8.02 -24.27 13.50
CA LEU A 270 6.96 -25.27 13.63
C LEU A 270 7.13 -26.06 14.92
N ASP A 271 8.32 -25.97 15.52
CA ASP A 271 8.71 -26.50 16.82
C ASP A 271 8.30 -25.61 18.00
N HIS A 272 7.84 -24.37 17.76
CA HIS A 272 7.39 -23.43 18.79
C HIS A 272 5.91 -23.64 19.21
N PRO A 273 5.54 -23.44 20.50
CA PRO A 273 4.17 -23.53 21.03
C PRO A 273 3.06 -22.73 20.33
N ARG A 274 3.41 -21.71 19.53
CA ARG A 274 2.47 -20.83 18.81
C ARG A 274 2.65 -20.85 17.29
N SER A 275 3.37 -21.83 16.75
CA SER A 275 3.82 -21.87 15.36
C SER A 275 2.69 -21.78 14.33
N CYS A 276 1.67 -22.63 14.46
CA CYS A 276 0.63 -22.77 13.43
C CYS A 276 -0.16 -21.47 13.19
N VAL A 277 -0.47 -20.75 14.26
CA VAL A 277 -1.34 -19.56 14.20
C VAL A 277 -0.64 -18.29 13.75
N GLN A 278 0.66 -18.35 13.47
CA GLN A 278 1.39 -17.26 12.82
C GLN A 278 1.12 -17.21 11.32
N CYS A 279 0.67 -18.33 10.75
CA CYS A 279 0.36 -18.47 9.34
C CYS A 279 -1.12 -18.77 9.10
N HIS A 280 -1.75 -19.54 9.99
CA HIS A 280 -3.13 -19.99 9.85
C HIS A 280 -4.07 -19.33 10.86
N ASN A 281 -5.29 -19.06 10.44
CA ASN A 281 -6.40 -18.73 11.30
C ASN A 281 -7.22 -19.99 11.63
N PRO A 282 -7.24 -20.49 12.87
CA PRO A 282 -7.92 -21.74 13.19
C PRO A 282 -9.44 -21.63 13.25
N HIS A 283 -10.01 -20.43 13.03
CA HIS A 283 -11.45 -20.16 13.04
C HIS A 283 -11.97 -19.96 11.62
N ALA A 284 -11.54 -18.91 10.94
CA ALA A 284 -11.99 -18.61 9.58
C ALA A 284 -11.00 -17.74 8.80
N SER A 285 -11.00 -17.86 7.48
CA SER A 285 -10.20 -17.04 6.56
C SER A 285 -10.93 -16.79 5.24
N ASN A 286 -10.45 -15.81 4.47
CA ASN A 286 -10.82 -15.60 3.07
C ASN A 286 -9.78 -16.23 2.11
N VAL A 287 -8.80 -16.96 2.66
CA VAL A 287 -7.71 -17.58 1.92
C VAL A 287 -7.72 -19.08 2.19
N GLU A 288 -7.50 -19.86 1.13
CA GLU A 288 -7.46 -21.31 1.19
C GLU A 288 -6.50 -21.83 2.26
N ALA A 289 -6.77 -23.04 2.76
CA ALA A 289 -6.04 -23.65 3.87
C ALA A 289 -6.03 -22.79 5.15
N LEU A 290 -7.01 -21.90 5.30
CA LEU A 290 -7.16 -21.02 6.45
C LEU A 290 -5.94 -20.11 6.68
N LEU A 291 -5.23 -19.69 5.63
CA LEU A 291 -4.09 -18.78 5.80
C LEU A 291 -4.55 -17.39 6.26
N LEU A 292 -3.77 -16.69 7.09
CA LEU A 292 -4.12 -15.34 7.57
C LEU A 292 -4.17 -14.31 6.43
N LYS A 293 -3.34 -14.51 5.40
CA LYS A 293 -3.21 -13.67 4.20
C LYS A 293 -2.85 -14.55 3.01
N ARG A 294 -2.98 -14.03 1.78
CA ARG A 294 -2.44 -14.71 0.58
C ARG A 294 -0.95 -14.99 0.76
N SER A 295 -0.45 -16.04 0.12
CA SER A 295 0.91 -16.54 0.42
C SER A 295 1.98 -15.47 0.20
N THR A 296 1.86 -14.67 -0.86
CA THR A 296 2.75 -13.55 -1.18
C THR A 296 2.78 -12.49 -0.07
N ASP A 297 1.62 -12.19 0.51
CA ASP A 297 1.46 -11.22 1.59
C ASP A 297 1.89 -11.77 2.96
N LEU A 298 1.58 -13.05 3.21
CA LEU A 298 1.90 -13.74 4.44
C LEU A 298 3.40 -13.94 4.59
N CYS A 299 4.04 -14.59 3.61
CA CYS A 299 5.45 -14.93 3.66
C CYS A 299 6.29 -13.66 3.73
N ALA A 300 6.04 -12.68 2.85
CA ALA A 300 6.82 -11.46 2.83
C ALA A 300 6.45 -10.42 3.92
N GLY A 301 5.58 -10.80 4.86
CA GLY A 301 5.40 -10.09 6.13
C GLY A 301 6.55 -10.35 7.11
N CYS A 302 7.21 -11.52 7.01
CA CYS A 302 8.43 -11.82 7.76
C CYS A 302 9.66 -11.83 6.84
N HIS A 303 9.52 -12.38 5.64
CA HIS A 303 10.58 -12.40 4.65
C HIS A 303 10.65 -11.07 3.92
N PHE A 304 11.87 -10.61 3.71
CA PHE A 304 12.11 -9.29 3.14
C PHE A 304 11.49 -8.18 4.04
N ALA A 305 11.28 -8.30 5.34
CA ALA A 305 10.75 -7.13 6.09
C ALA A 305 11.73 -5.93 6.08
N GLU A 306 11.24 -4.69 6.18
CA GLU A 306 12.11 -3.51 6.44
C GLU A 306 12.76 -3.64 7.84
N PRO A 307 14.00 -3.16 8.06
CA PRO A 307 14.85 -2.34 7.17
C PRO A 307 15.79 -3.16 6.27
N GLU A 308 15.55 -4.46 6.08
CA GLU A 308 16.48 -5.39 5.43
C GLU A 308 16.30 -5.44 3.88
N ARG A 309 15.38 -4.64 3.32
CA ARG A 309 15.14 -4.55 1.87
C ARG A 309 15.97 -3.44 1.23
N GLU A 310 16.66 -3.76 0.15
CA GLU A 310 17.28 -2.76 -0.74
C GLU A 310 16.33 -2.33 -1.88
N LYS A 311 15.24 -3.08 -2.10
CA LYS A 311 14.31 -2.88 -3.23
C LYS A 311 12.85 -2.96 -2.79
N PRO A 312 11.90 -2.39 -3.56
CA PRO A 312 10.47 -2.58 -3.33
C PRO A 312 10.10 -4.07 -3.30
N ARG A 313 9.10 -4.44 -2.48
CA ARG A 313 8.62 -5.83 -2.33
C ARG A 313 8.31 -6.52 -3.66
N ALA A 314 7.75 -5.77 -4.62
CA ALA A 314 7.46 -6.26 -5.97
C ALA A 314 8.70 -6.82 -6.69
N ALA A 315 9.90 -6.29 -6.42
CA ALA A 315 11.14 -6.78 -7.03
C ALA A 315 11.57 -8.16 -6.49
N TYR A 316 11.01 -8.61 -5.37
CA TYR A 316 11.25 -9.93 -4.80
C TYR A 316 10.18 -10.95 -5.21
N ALA A 317 9.04 -10.52 -5.75
CA ALA A 317 8.10 -11.41 -6.40
C ALA A 317 8.56 -11.68 -7.84
N THR A 318 8.66 -12.95 -8.23
CA THR A 318 9.07 -13.29 -9.60
C THR A 318 7.91 -13.30 -10.58
N HIS A 319 6.72 -13.66 -10.13
CA HIS A 319 5.57 -13.85 -11.00
C HIS A 319 4.34 -13.22 -10.37
N ASP A 320 3.63 -12.42 -11.15
CA ASP A 320 2.48 -11.65 -10.66
C ASP A 320 1.27 -12.53 -10.31
N VAL A 321 1.26 -13.79 -10.79
CA VAL A 321 0.11 -14.71 -10.69
C VAL A 321 0.41 -16.00 -9.92
N MET A 322 1.63 -16.19 -9.41
CA MET A 322 1.98 -17.41 -8.68
C MET A 322 2.15 -17.14 -7.19
N ASP A 323 1.66 -18.10 -6.41
CA ASP A 323 1.90 -18.15 -4.98
C ASP A 323 3.30 -18.70 -4.68
N CYS A 324 3.90 -18.27 -3.55
CA CYS A 324 5.22 -18.74 -3.11
C CYS A 324 5.25 -20.28 -2.99
N GLY A 325 4.11 -20.86 -2.60
CA GLY A 325 3.90 -22.28 -2.46
C GLY A 325 3.96 -23.07 -3.76
N GLU A 326 3.93 -22.45 -4.94
CA GLU A 326 4.09 -23.16 -6.22
C GLU A 326 5.54 -23.64 -6.41
N CYS A 327 6.52 -22.90 -5.90
CA CYS A 327 7.93 -23.27 -5.97
C CYS A 327 8.46 -23.81 -4.63
N HIS A 328 8.01 -23.22 -3.52
CA HIS A 328 8.50 -23.55 -2.19
C HIS A 328 7.57 -24.51 -1.44
N VAL A 329 8.12 -25.21 -0.46
CA VAL A 329 7.41 -26.02 0.53
C VAL A 329 7.27 -25.19 1.81
N PRO A 330 6.10 -24.59 2.09
CA PRO A 330 5.96 -23.58 3.14
C PRO A 330 6.29 -24.10 4.55
N HIS A 331 6.10 -25.39 4.80
CA HIS A 331 6.35 -26.00 6.11
C HIS A 331 7.79 -26.47 6.31
N GLY A 332 8.61 -26.50 5.25
CA GLY A 332 9.94 -27.09 5.32
C GLY A 332 10.11 -28.36 4.51
N GLY A 333 11.35 -28.82 4.46
CA GLY A 333 11.74 -30.03 3.76
C GLY A 333 13.22 -30.33 3.95
N VAL A 334 13.79 -31.06 2.99
CA VAL A 334 15.22 -31.41 2.98
C VAL A 334 16.06 -30.48 2.10
N ASN A 335 15.41 -29.65 1.28
CA ASN A 335 16.07 -28.71 0.38
C ASN A 335 16.35 -27.40 1.10
N GLU A 336 17.60 -26.94 1.09
CA GLU A 336 18.08 -25.68 1.71
C GLU A 336 17.36 -24.42 1.21
N ASN A 337 16.86 -24.45 -0.02
CA ASN A 337 16.09 -23.36 -0.62
C ASN A 337 14.57 -23.58 -0.49
N TYR A 338 14.15 -24.57 0.28
CA TYR A 338 12.75 -24.95 0.48
C TYR A 338 12.03 -25.29 -0.82
N LEU A 339 12.73 -25.62 -1.90
CA LEU A 339 12.10 -25.94 -3.18
C LEU A 339 11.38 -27.28 -3.12
N ARG A 340 10.26 -27.39 -3.85
CA ARG A 340 9.48 -28.64 -3.97
C ARG A 340 10.27 -29.79 -4.57
N THR A 341 11.16 -29.49 -5.51
CA THR A 341 12.05 -30.45 -6.18
C THR A 341 13.41 -29.79 -6.44
N LEU A 342 14.30 -30.44 -7.19
CA LEU A 342 15.54 -29.80 -7.66
C LEU A 342 15.21 -28.62 -8.58
N SER A 343 15.99 -27.54 -8.52
CA SER A 343 15.73 -26.34 -9.32
C SER A 343 15.67 -26.61 -10.82
N THR A 344 16.46 -27.55 -11.33
CA THR A 344 16.43 -27.96 -12.74
C THR A 344 15.07 -28.50 -13.15
N ASP A 345 14.48 -29.35 -12.31
CA ASP A 345 13.23 -30.04 -12.61
C ASP A 345 12.06 -29.07 -12.39
N LEU A 346 12.05 -28.40 -11.23
CA LEU A 346 11.02 -27.43 -10.86
C LEU A 346 10.81 -26.35 -11.93
N CYS A 347 11.90 -25.74 -12.41
CA CYS A 347 11.81 -24.69 -13.41
C CYS A 347 11.41 -25.26 -14.77
N SER A 348 11.89 -26.46 -15.13
CA SER A 348 11.64 -27.07 -16.44
C SER A 348 10.19 -27.54 -16.62
N ASP A 349 9.45 -27.79 -15.53
CA ASP A 349 8.03 -28.13 -15.60
C ASP A 349 7.18 -27.04 -16.27
N CYS A 350 7.59 -25.77 -16.15
CA CYS A 350 6.94 -24.63 -16.80
C CYS A 350 7.78 -24.02 -17.93
N HIS A 351 9.11 -23.93 -17.75
CA HIS A 351 10.04 -23.32 -18.70
C HIS A 351 10.67 -24.36 -19.63
N THR A 352 9.84 -25.16 -20.28
CA THR A 352 10.23 -26.33 -21.11
C THR A 352 11.20 -25.99 -22.25
N GLU A 353 11.15 -24.76 -22.76
CA GLU A 353 11.99 -24.29 -23.88
C GLU A 353 13.21 -23.47 -23.44
N ALA A 354 13.28 -23.02 -22.19
CA ALA A 354 14.31 -22.07 -21.73
C ALA A 354 15.74 -22.62 -21.86
N HIS A 355 15.91 -23.94 -21.69
CA HIS A 355 17.22 -24.62 -21.81
C HIS A 355 17.58 -25.01 -23.24
N GLN A 356 16.63 -25.04 -24.19
CA GLN A 356 16.91 -25.42 -25.57
C GLN A 356 17.67 -24.32 -26.34
N VAL A 357 17.62 -23.09 -25.83
CA VAL A 357 18.18 -21.89 -26.46
C VAL A 357 19.33 -21.24 -25.66
N SER A 358 19.68 -21.80 -24.49
CA SER A 358 20.62 -21.17 -23.54
C SER A 358 21.79 -22.09 -23.14
N HIS A 359 22.57 -21.70 -22.13
CA HIS A 359 23.75 -22.44 -21.67
C HIS A 359 23.35 -23.85 -21.17
N PRO A 360 24.15 -24.90 -21.43
CA PRO A 360 23.90 -26.24 -20.90
C PRO A 360 23.74 -26.23 -19.37
N VAL A 361 22.71 -26.94 -18.88
CA VAL A 361 22.44 -27.17 -17.45
C VAL A 361 22.26 -28.67 -17.21
N GLY A 362 22.42 -29.11 -15.97
CA GLY A 362 22.23 -30.50 -15.58
C GLY A 362 23.50 -31.16 -15.05
N PRO A 363 23.43 -32.45 -14.70
CA PRO A 363 24.45 -33.14 -13.91
C PRO A 363 25.82 -33.22 -14.59
N ASP A 364 25.86 -33.17 -15.93
CA ASP A 364 27.09 -33.31 -16.72
C ASP A 364 27.84 -31.98 -16.92
N VAL A 365 27.28 -30.86 -16.46
CA VAL A 365 27.86 -29.52 -16.62
C VAL A 365 28.21 -28.98 -15.25
N ILE A 366 29.50 -28.79 -14.96
CA ILE A 366 29.96 -28.40 -13.62
C ILE A 366 30.19 -26.89 -13.55
N ASP A 367 29.62 -26.26 -12.53
CA ASP A 367 29.87 -24.88 -12.16
C ASP A 367 31.23 -24.78 -11.45
N PRO A 368 32.23 -24.08 -12.03
CA PRO A 368 33.56 -24.03 -11.45
C PRO A 368 33.64 -23.24 -10.13
N ARG A 369 32.58 -22.51 -9.73
CA ARG A 369 32.54 -21.73 -8.49
C ARG A 369 32.13 -22.57 -7.30
N THR A 370 31.21 -23.51 -7.52
CA THR A 370 30.62 -24.35 -6.46
C THR A 370 31.04 -25.81 -6.57
N GLU A 371 31.67 -26.21 -7.67
CA GLU A 371 32.00 -27.61 -8.02
C GLU A 371 30.76 -28.52 -8.11
N MET A 372 29.57 -27.92 -8.22
CA MET A 372 28.28 -28.62 -8.36
C MET A 372 27.77 -28.53 -9.80
N ALA A 373 26.76 -29.35 -10.12
CA ALA A 373 26.07 -29.26 -11.39
C ALA A 373 25.45 -27.87 -11.61
N VAL A 374 25.66 -27.30 -12.80
CA VAL A 374 25.02 -26.06 -13.22
C VAL A 374 23.52 -26.29 -13.27
N ASN A 375 22.79 -25.45 -12.56
CA ASN A 375 21.33 -25.43 -12.56
C ASN A 375 20.82 -24.00 -12.79
N CYS A 376 19.50 -23.81 -12.81
CA CYS A 376 18.90 -22.52 -13.10
C CYS A 376 19.37 -21.43 -12.12
N LEU A 377 19.60 -21.77 -10.84
CA LEU A 377 20.06 -20.86 -9.80
C LEU A 377 21.56 -20.56 -9.86
N SER A 378 22.32 -21.25 -10.71
CA SER A 378 23.72 -20.89 -10.98
C SER A 378 23.81 -19.50 -11.64
N CYS A 379 22.78 -19.11 -12.42
CA CYS A 379 22.76 -17.85 -13.15
C CYS A 379 21.63 -16.92 -12.70
N HIS A 380 20.51 -17.48 -12.25
CA HIS A 380 19.33 -16.70 -11.87
C HIS A 380 19.27 -16.45 -10.36
N GLN A 381 19.01 -15.21 -10.00
CA GLN A 381 18.60 -14.79 -8.67
C GLN A 381 17.13 -14.35 -8.73
N LEU A 382 16.24 -15.29 -8.42
CA LEU A 382 14.80 -15.11 -8.55
C LEU A 382 14.27 -13.92 -7.72
N HIS A 383 14.81 -13.69 -6.53
CA HIS A 383 14.33 -12.62 -5.66
C HIS A 383 15.31 -11.44 -5.63
N GLY A 384 14.87 -10.29 -6.15
CA GLY A 384 15.61 -9.02 -6.04
C GLY A 384 16.80 -8.87 -6.99
N ALA A 385 16.84 -9.58 -8.11
CA ALA A 385 17.86 -9.39 -9.15
C ALA A 385 17.88 -7.96 -9.72
N ASP A 386 19.05 -7.52 -10.20
CA ASP A 386 19.26 -6.19 -10.79
C ASP A 386 18.93 -6.13 -12.29
N PHE A 387 19.06 -7.27 -12.97
CA PHE A 387 18.93 -7.32 -14.42
C PHE A 387 17.71 -8.14 -14.85
N ALA A 388 17.22 -7.83 -16.06
CA ALA A 388 16.09 -8.52 -16.66
C ALA A 388 16.29 -10.04 -16.67
N LYS A 389 15.17 -10.78 -16.60
CA LYS A 389 15.15 -12.25 -16.47
C LYS A 389 15.83 -12.75 -15.19
N TYR A 390 15.74 -11.98 -14.10
CA TYR A 390 16.22 -12.36 -12.78
C TYR A 390 17.72 -12.66 -12.74
N LEU A 391 18.54 -11.84 -13.41
CA LEU A 391 19.99 -12.03 -13.41
C LEU A 391 20.64 -11.11 -12.36
N PRO A 392 21.54 -11.64 -11.52
CA PRO A 392 22.17 -10.86 -10.45
C PRO A 392 23.30 -9.95 -10.96
N LEU A 393 23.78 -10.17 -12.18
CA LEU A 393 24.91 -9.46 -12.77
C LEU A 393 24.63 -9.16 -14.26
N ASP A 394 25.38 -8.20 -14.80
CA ASP A 394 25.25 -7.78 -16.20
C ASP A 394 25.43 -9.00 -17.14
N PRO A 395 24.42 -9.37 -17.93
CA PRO A 395 24.46 -10.52 -18.82
C PRO A 395 25.42 -10.35 -20.01
N THR A 396 25.86 -9.13 -20.32
CA THR A 396 26.76 -8.86 -21.45
C THR A 396 28.18 -9.35 -21.18
N ARG A 397 28.58 -9.43 -19.90
CA ARG A 397 29.96 -9.80 -19.53
C ARG A 397 30.09 -10.34 -18.12
N ASP A 398 29.61 -9.60 -17.12
CA ASP A 398 30.00 -9.83 -15.72
C ASP A 398 29.49 -11.16 -15.18
N LEU A 399 28.28 -11.56 -15.58
CA LEU A 399 27.72 -12.86 -15.25
C LEU A 399 28.59 -14.00 -15.83
N CYS A 400 28.99 -13.89 -17.11
CA CYS A 400 29.77 -14.94 -17.79
C CYS A 400 31.17 -15.09 -17.18
N LEU A 401 31.78 -13.98 -16.75
CA LEU A 401 33.10 -13.99 -16.11
C LEU A 401 33.10 -14.75 -14.78
N GLN A 402 31.95 -14.97 -14.15
CA GLN A 402 31.87 -15.76 -12.93
C GLN A 402 32.39 -17.20 -13.13
N CYS A 403 32.19 -17.78 -14.33
CA CYS A 403 32.55 -19.17 -14.62
C CYS A 403 33.64 -19.32 -15.69
N HIS A 404 33.91 -18.26 -16.48
CA HIS A 404 34.86 -18.33 -17.60
C HIS A 404 36.12 -17.50 -17.42
N ARG A 405 36.40 -16.99 -16.20
CA ARG A 405 37.71 -16.44 -15.86
C ARG A 405 38.76 -17.55 -16.02
N ARG A 406 39.48 -17.51 -17.13
CA ARG A 406 40.72 -18.27 -17.36
C ARG A 406 41.90 -17.35 -17.22
#